data_AF-A0A9N9FFD2-F1
#
_entry.id   AF-A0A9N9FFD2-F1
#
_cell.length_a   1.000
_cell.length_b   1.000
_cell.length_c   1.000
_cell.angle_alpha   90.00
_cell.angle_beta   90.00
_cell.angle_gamma   90.00
#
_symmetry.space_group_name_H-M   'P 1'
#
loop_
_entity.id
_entity.type
_entity.pdbx_description
1 polymer ?
#
loop_
_entity_poly.entity_id
_entity_poly.type
_entity_poly.pdbx_seq_one_letter_code
_entity_poly.pdbx_strand_id
1 'polypeptide(L)'
;MESIKKDISTSKHEELIKHISAGKYEEVIKISEDLEYTLALAPNSEIPIEEVYAPYLAAYLILNQLPAAKFLWKRIPERQKTDEIRAIWNVGTALWNREFENVYGLIEGKPWSSLVAPLMTKLAELVRERVLDLLSEAYSSIAIDKAAQRLGLPQEQLIQVLTNRGWVLDAATKTLQPKTHKTEIVQNTSFTNFSRLTDLVIQLEKS
;
A
#
# COMPACT_ATOMS: atom_id res chain seq x y z
N MET A 1 -34.92 -17.68 -3.48
CA MET A 1 -34.24 -16.37 -3.34
C MET A 1 -32.87 -16.52 -2.67
N GLU A 2 -32.75 -17.40 -1.68
CA GLU A 2 -31.50 -17.70 -0.96
C GLU A 2 -30.44 -18.41 -1.83
N SER A 3 -30.85 -19.34 -2.69
CA SER A 3 -29.95 -20.00 -3.66
C SER A 3 -29.32 -19.04 -4.68
N ILE A 4 -30.08 -18.04 -5.15
CA ILE A 4 -29.60 -17.05 -6.13
C ILE A 4 -28.54 -16.12 -5.49
N LYS A 5 -28.74 -15.73 -4.22
CA LYS A 5 -27.74 -14.91 -3.51
C LYS A 5 -26.46 -15.68 -3.22
N LYS A 6 -26.57 -16.99 -3.00
CA LYS A 6 -25.43 -17.89 -2.80
C LYS A 6 -24.55 -17.97 -4.05
N ASP A 7 -25.15 -18.18 -5.23
CA ASP A 7 -24.43 -18.24 -6.51
C ASP A 7 -23.70 -16.92 -6.84
N ILE A 8 -24.30 -15.78 -6.51
CA ILE A 8 -23.69 -14.46 -6.72
C ILE A 8 -22.47 -14.26 -5.80
N SER A 9 -22.52 -14.72 -4.55
CA SER A 9 -21.40 -14.57 -3.61
C SER A 9 -20.18 -15.39 -4.04
N THR A 10 -20.40 -16.61 -4.53
CA THR A 10 -19.33 -17.49 -5.03
C THR A 10 -18.70 -16.91 -6.30
N SER A 11 -19.52 -16.40 -7.23
CA SER A 11 -19.02 -15.74 -8.45
C SER A 11 -18.16 -14.50 -8.14
N LYS A 12 -18.59 -13.66 -7.19
CA LYS A 12 -17.80 -12.48 -6.75
C LYS A 12 -16.48 -12.89 -6.09
N HIS A 13 -16.45 -14.00 -5.36
CA HIS A 13 -15.22 -14.51 -4.76
C HIS A 13 -14.20 -14.98 -5.83
N GLU A 14 -14.66 -15.64 -6.89
CA GLU A 14 -13.80 -15.98 -8.03
C GLU A 14 -13.28 -14.73 -8.76
N GLU A 15 -14.12 -13.71 -8.93
CA GLU A 15 -13.71 -12.42 -9.47
C GLU A 15 -12.63 -11.75 -8.60
N LEU A 16 -12.76 -11.81 -7.26
CA LEU A 16 -11.77 -11.29 -6.34
C LEU A 16 -10.39 -11.94 -6.55
N ILE A 17 -10.32 -13.26 -6.67
CA ILE A 17 -9.07 -14.00 -6.95
C ILE A 17 -8.47 -13.56 -8.29
N LYS A 18 -9.32 -13.38 -9.31
CA LYS A 18 -8.91 -12.87 -10.62
C LYS A 18 -8.36 -11.44 -10.55
N HIS A 19 -8.97 -10.55 -9.76
CA HIS A 19 -8.50 -9.17 -9.61
C HIS A 19 -7.19 -9.08 -8.81
N ILE A 20 -6.98 -9.98 -7.84
CA ILE A 20 -5.72 -10.11 -7.10
C ILE A 20 -4.58 -10.49 -8.05
N SER A 21 -4.80 -11.52 -8.89
CA SER A 21 -3.79 -11.92 -9.88
C SER A 21 -3.56 -10.87 -10.98
N ALA A 22 -4.58 -10.06 -11.31
CA ALA A 22 -4.46 -8.94 -12.25
C ALA A 22 -3.83 -7.67 -11.64
N GLY A 23 -3.55 -7.63 -10.33
CA GLY A 23 -2.97 -6.46 -9.64
C GLY A 23 -3.90 -5.25 -9.55
N LYS A 24 -5.22 -5.43 -9.69
CA LYS A 24 -6.23 -4.35 -9.62
C LYS A 24 -6.75 -4.16 -8.19
N TYR A 25 -5.91 -3.63 -7.30
CA TYR A 25 -6.19 -3.56 -5.86
C TYR A 25 -7.40 -2.68 -5.48
N GLU A 26 -7.71 -1.64 -6.26
CA GLU A 26 -8.90 -0.82 -6.04
C GLU A 26 -10.21 -1.60 -6.27
N GLU A 27 -10.22 -2.47 -7.29
CA GLU A 27 -11.38 -3.34 -7.56
C GLU A 27 -11.49 -4.45 -6.53
N VAL A 28 -10.35 -4.98 -6.04
CA VAL A 28 -10.33 -5.92 -4.91
C VAL A 28 -11.04 -5.33 -3.70
N ILE A 29 -10.77 -4.07 -3.36
CA ILE A 29 -11.44 -3.37 -2.25
C ILE A 29 -12.96 -3.30 -2.47
N LYS A 30 -13.42 -2.86 -3.65
CA LYS A 30 -14.85 -2.74 -3.94
C LYS A 30 -15.58 -4.09 -3.85
N ILE A 31 -14.97 -5.14 -4.40
CA ILE A 31 -15.54 -6.48 -4.35
C ILE A 31 -15.54 -7.02 -2.92
N SER A 32 -14.48 -6.77 -2.14
CA SER A 32 -14.43 -7.13 -0.72
C SER A 32 -15.48 -6.41 0.12
N GLU A 33 -15.78 -5.13 -0.17
CA GLU A 33 -16.85 -4.37 0.49
C GLU A 33 -18.24 -4.97 0.21
N ASP A 34 -18.50 -5.32 -1.06
CA ASP A 34 -19.73 -6.00 -1.46
C ASP A 34 -19.88 -7.38 -0.80
N LEU A 35 -18.79 -8.13 -0.70
CA LEU A 35 -18.75 -9.43 -0.04
C LEU A 35 -18.98 -9.29 1.47
N GLU A 36 -18.37 -8.30 2.13
CA GLU A 36 -18.60 -8.01 3.56
C GLU A 36 -20.08 -7.69 3.81
N TYR A 37 -20.71 -6.87 2.97
CA TYR A 37 -22.14 -6.57 3.07
C TYR A 37 -23.00 -7.83 2.92
N THR A 38 -22.65 -8.71 1.97
CA THR A 38 -23.37 -9.97 1.73
C THR A 38 -23.21 -10.95 2.89
N LEU A 39 -22.00 -11.07 3.44
CA LEU A 39 -21.69 -11.89 4.61
C LEU A 39 -22.45 -11.42 5.87
N ALA A 40 -22.59 -10.11 6.05
CA ALA A 40 -23.36 -9.56 7.17
C ALA A 40 -24.87 -9.90 7.08
N LEU A 41 -25.41 -9.99 5.87
CA LEU A 41 -26.82 -10.34 5.63
C LEU A 41 -27.10 -11.85 5.67
N ALA A 42 -26.11 -12.68 5.33
CA ALA A 42 -26.24 -14.13 5.25
C ALA A 42 -25.05 -14.82 5.96
N PRO A 43 -25.14 -15.06 7.28
CA PRO A 43 -24.03 -15.63 8.06
C PRO A 43 -23.72 -17.10 7.73
N ASN A 44 -24.57 -17.79 6.94
CA ASN A 44 -24.36 -19.18 6.49
C ASN A 44 -23.65 -19.26 5.12
N SER A 45 -22.76 -18.33 4.84
CA SER A 45 -21.93 -18.36 3.64
C SER A 45 -20.87 -19.46 3.74
N GLU A 46 -20.60 -20.16 2.63
CA GLU A 46 -19.52 -21.16 2.53
C GLU A 46 -18.13 -20.52 2.43
N ILE A 47 -18.06 -19.20 2.19
CA ILE A 47 -16.79 -18.48 2.01
C ILE A 47 -16.13 -18.26 3.37
N PRO A 48 -14.87 -18.70 3.55
CA PRO A 48 -14.11 -18.39 4.74
C PRO A 48 -13.92 -16.89 4.90
N ILE A 49 -14.21 -16.39 6.10
CA ILE A 49 -14.13 -14.96 6.43
C ILE A 49 -12.71 -14.40 6.23
N GLU A 50 -11.69 -15.24 6.44
CA GLU A 50 -10.29 -14.90 6.25
C GLU A 50 -9.95 -14.60 4.78
N GLU A 51 -10.54 -15.31 3.84
CA GLU A 51 -10.30 -15.12 2.40
C GLU A 51 -10.90 -13.81 1.86
N VAL A 52 -11.76 -13.16 2.64
CA VAL A 52 -12.29 -11.82 2.31
C VAL A 52 -11.49 -10.74 3.02
N TYR A 53 -11.35 -10.82 4.35
CA TYR A 53 -10.70 -9.74 5.11
C TYR A 53 -9.20 -9.66 4.95
N ALA A 54 -8.50 -10.78 4.76
CA ALA A 54 -7.05 -10.79 4.59
C ALA A 54 -6.60 -10.06 3.31
N PRO A 55 -7.10 -10.40 2.10
CA PRO A 55 -6.75 -9.65 0.90
C PRO A 55 -7.28 -8.21 0.92
N TYR A 56 -8.43 -7.97 1.56
CA TYR A 56 -8.99 -6.63 1.71
C TYR A 56 -8.08 -5.71 2.53
N LEU A 57 -7.58 -6.19 3.67
CA LEU A 57 -6.63 -5.44 4.49
C LEU A 57 -5.30 -5.25 3.78
N ALA A 58 -4.78 -6.28 3.12
CA ALA A 58 -3.54 -6.19 2.34
C ALA A 58 -3.65 -5.19 1.18
N ALA A 59 -4.79 -5.15 0.47
CA ALA A 59 -5.04 -4.20 -0.62
C ALA A 59 -4.99 -2.74 -0.14
N TYR A 60 -5.55 -2.42 1.04
CA TYR A 60 -5.42 -1.07 1.61
C TYR A 60 -3.97 -0.71 1.94
N LEU A 61 -3.17 -1.66 2.43
CA LEU A 61 -1.74 -1.41 2.69
C LEU A 61 -0.98 -1.15 1.39
N ILE A 62 -1.27 -1.92 0.34
CA ILE A 62 -0.67 -1.76 -1.00
C ILE A 62 -0.96 -0.38 -1.58
N LEU A 63 -2.21 0.08 -1.50
CA LEU A 63 -2.61 1.42 -1.95
C LEU A 63 -2.17 2.55 -1.02
N ASN A 64 -1.38 2.25 0.03
CA ASN A 64 -0.95 3.20 1.05
C ASN A 64 -2.11 3.91 1.78
N GLN A 65 -3.29 3.31 1.85
CA GLN A 65 -4.45 3.86 2.54
C GLN A 65 -4.46 3.39 4.01
N LEU A 66 -3.42 3.75 4.76
CA LEU A 66 -3.23 3.30 6.14
C LEU A 66 -4.41 3.65 7.08
N PRO A 67 -5.06 4.84 6.97
CA PRO A 67 -6.23 5.13 7.80
C PRO A 67 -7.41 4.21 7.51
N ALA A 68 -7.66 3.89 6.23
CA ALA A 68 -8.74 2.96 5.83
C ALA A 68 -8.47 1.55 6.37
N ALA A 69 -7.22 1.06 6.26
CA ALA A 69 -6.80 -0.20 6.86
C ALA A 69 -7.06 -0.24 8.38
N LYS A 70 -6.78 0.86 9.09
CA LYS A 70 -7.04 0.98 10.53
C LYS A 70 -8.53 0.90 10.87
N PHE A 71 -9.38 1.55 10.07
CA PHE A 71 -10.82 1.49 10.29
C PHE A 71 -11.38 0.09 10.00
N LEU A 72 -10.90 -0.58 8.94
CA LEU A 72 -11.23 -1.97 8.67
C LEU A 72 -10.85 -2.87 9.86
N TRP A 73 -9.62 -2.76 10.37
CA TRP A 73 -9.17 -3.54 11.53
C TRP A 73 -10.04 -3.35 12.78
N LYS A 74 -10.54 -2.12 13.00
CA LYS A 74 -11.46 -1.83 14.11
C LYS A 74 -12.87 -2.36 13.88
N ARG A 75 -13.29 -2.49 12.62
CA ARG A 75 -14.61 -3.02 12.22
C ARG A 75 -14.69 -4.54 12.37
N ILE A 76 -13.60 -5.26 12.11
CA ILE A 76 -13.55 -6.72 12.22
C ILE A 76 -13.75 -7.15 13.70
N PRO A 77 -14.77 -7.96 14.02
CA PRO A 77 -14.97 -8.55 15.34
C PRO A 77 -13.78 -9.42 15.79
N GLU A 78 -13.49 -9.46 17.09
CA GLU A 78 -12.32 -10.19 17.60
C GLU A 78 -12.33 -11.70 17.28
N ARG A 79 -13.53 -12.31 17.21
CA ARG A 79 -13.71 -13.71 16.82
C ARG A 79 -13.28 -14.01 15.38
N GLN A 80 -13.27 -13.00 14.51
CA GLN A 80 -12.96 -13.13 13.08
C GLN A 80 -11.51 -12.73 12.76
N LYS A 81 -10.75 -12.21 13.73
CA LYS A 81 -9.33 -11.90 13.55
C LYS A 81 -8.53 -13.20 13.65
N THR A 82 -8.33 -13.84 12.51
CA THR A 82 -7.42 -14.98 12.41
C THR A 82 -5.97 -14.51 12.56
N ASP A 83 -5.07 -15.42 12.85
CA ASP A 83 -3.65 -15.09 13.05
C ASP A 83 -3.04 -14.45 11.81
N GLU A 84 -3.47 -14.86 10.60
CA GLU A 84 -3.06 -14.22 9.36
C GLU A 84 -3.45 -12.74 9.35
N ILE A 85 -4.72 -12.39 9.58
CA ILE A 85 -5.19 -10.99 9.60
C ILE A 85 -4.45 -10.18 10.67
N ARG A 86 -4.18 -10.76 11.86
CA ARG A 86 -3.37 -10.09 12.89
C ARG A 86 -1.96 -9.78 12.39
N ALA A 87 -1.33 -10.71 11.67
CA ALA A 87 0.00 -10.52 11.11
C ALA A 87 0.01 -9.44 10.01
N ILE A 88 -1.00 -9.41 9.13
CA ILE A 88 -1.18 -8.33 8.14
C ILE A 88 -1.30 -6.97 8.87
N TRP A 89 -2.07 -6.92 9.95
CA TRP A 89 -2.21 -5.70 10.75
C TRP A 89 -0.92 -5.27 11.45
N ASN A 90 -0.10 -6.23 11.91
CA ASN A 90 1.23 -5.92 12.47
C ASN A 90 2.14 -5.28 11.43
N VAL A 91 2.13 -5.78 10.18
CA VAL A 91 2.82 -5.14 9.04
C VAL A 91 2.30 -3.72 8.84
N GLY A 92 0.97 -3.53 8.85
CA GLY A 92 0.34 -2.21 8.76
C GLY A 92 0.74 -1.26 9.89
N THR A 93 0.93 -1.78 11.11
CA THR A 93 1.36 -0.99 12.28
C THR A 93 2.82 -0.57 12.14
N ALA A 94 3.71 -1.48 11.70
CA ALA A 94 5.11 -1.15 11.41
C ALA A 94 5.21 -0.09 10.29
N LEU A 95 4.36 -0.18 9.26
CA LEU A 95 4.25 0.83 8.21
C LEU A 95 3.78 2.18 8.76
N TRP A 96 2.80 2.19 9.66
CA TRP A 96 2.31 3.41 10.31
C TRP A 96 3.42 4.12 11.11
N ASN A 97 4.23 3.35 11.83
CA ASN A 97 5.35 3.86 12.63
C ASN A 97 6.62 4.14 11.80
N ARG A 98 6.61 3.86 10.49
CA ARG A 98 7.78 3.99 9.59
C ARG A 98 8.96 3.10 9.97
N GLU A 99 8.67 1.95 10.57
CA GLU A 99 9.66 0.92 10.95
C GLU A 99 9.91 -0.03 9.77
N PHE A 100 10.50 0.49 8.68
CA PHE A 100 10.65 -0.28 7.43
C PHE A 100 11.48 -1.56 7.57
N GLU A 101 12.51 -1.57 8.43
CA GLU A 101 13.30 -2.77 8.71
C GLU A 101 12.44 -3.91 9.27
N ASN A 102 11.54 -3.57 10.20
CA ASN A 102 10.61 -4.50 10.83
C ASN A 102 9.56 -5.00 9.81
N VAL A 103 9.14 -4.15 8.87
CA VAL A 103 8.16 -4.52 7.82
C VAL A 103 8.65 -5.72 7.00
N TYR A 104 9.89 -5.70 6.52
CA TYR A 104 10.42 -6.80 5.70
C TYR A 104 10.54 -8.10 6.51
N GLY A 105 11.02 -8.00 7.77
CA GLY A 105 11.10 -9.15 8.67
C GLY A 105 9.74 -9.76 8.99
N LEU A 106 8.70 -8.93 9.18
CA LEU A 106 7.33 -9.40 9.41
C LEU A 106 6.71 -10.06 8.17
N ILE A 107 7.06 -9.59 6.97
CA ILE A 107 6.61 -10.18 5.71
C ILE A 107 7.27 -11.55 5.47
N GLU A 108 8.57 -11.68 5.72
CA GLU A 108 9.31 -12.93 5.49
C GLU A 108 9.10 -13.96 6.62
N GLY A 109 8.82 -13.51 7.84
CA GLY A 109 8.73 -14.35 9.02
C GLY A 109 7.47 -15.22 9.14
N LYS A 110 6.46 -15.04 8.27
CA LYS A 110 5.19 -15.77 8.34
C LYS A 110 4.84 -16.48 7.03
N PRO A 111 4.40 -17.76 7.06
CA PRO A 111 3.80 -18.38 5.89
C PRO A 111 2.43 -17.76 5.61
N TRP A 112 2.30 -17.09 4.48
CA TRP A 112 1.05 -16.52 3.99
C TRP A 112 0.23 -17.56 3.23
N SER A 113 -1.09 -17.43 3.25
CA SER A 113 -2.00 -18.19 2.39
C SER A 113 -1.70 -17.91 0.91
N SER A 114 -2.08 -18.84 0.03
CA SER A 114 -1.83 -18.71 -1.42
C SER A 114 -2.44 -17.44 -2.03
N LEU A 115 -3.49 -16.89 -1.39
CA LEU A 115 -4.17 -15.68 -1.81
C LEU A 115 -3.42 -14.40 -1.39
N VAL A 116 -2.84 -14.41 -0.18
CA VAL A 116 -2.20 -13.24 0.44
C VAL A 116 -0.72 -13.15 0.10
N ALA A 117 -0.05 -14.28 -0.11
CA ALA A 117 1.37 -14.33 -0.48
C ALA A 117 1.74 -13.36 -1.62
N PRO A 118 1.06 -13.36 -2.80
CA PRO A 118 1.40 -12.43 -3.88
C PRO A 118 1.14 -10.95 -3.50
N LEU A 119 0.14 -10.68 -2.65
CA LEU A 119 -0.14 -9.33 -2.16
C LEU A 119 0.98 -8.83 -1.26
N MET A 120 1.50 -9.68 -0.37
CA MET A 120 2.59 -9.33 0.55
C MET A 120 3.91 -9.12 -0.18
N THR A 121 4.22 -9.95 -1.18
CA THR A 121 5.38 -9.72 -2.05
C THR A 121 5.26 -8.38 -2.76
N LYS A 122 4.08 -8.06 -3.32
CA LYS A 122 3.86 -6.76 -3.97
C LYS A 122 3.97 -5.60 -2.99
N LEU A 123 3.43 -5.74 -1.79
CA LEU A 123 3.54 -4.73 -0.74
C LEU A 123 5.02 -4.44 -0.42
N ALA A 124 5.85 -5.47 -0.25
CA ALA A 124 7.27 -5.31 0.02
C ALA A 124 7.99 -4.54 -1.10
N GLU A 125 7.69 -4.86 -2.37
CA GLU A 125 8.23 -4.12 -3.52
C GLU A 125 7.86 -2.63 -3.48
N LEU A 126 6.57 -2.33 -3.33
CA LEU A 126 6.08 -0.94 -3.32
C LEU A 126 6.60 -0.14 -2.13
N VAL A 127 6.76 -0.78 -0.97
CA VAL A 127 7.36 -0.14 0.20
C VAL A 127 8.83 0.18 -0.08
N ARG A 128 9.59 -0.73 -0.70
CA ARG A 128 10.98 -0.44 -1.12
C ARG A 128 11.04 0.72 -2.10
N GLU A 129 10.18 0.73 -3.11
CA GLU A 129 10.12 1.83 -4.09
C GLU A 129 9.85 3.18 -3.42
N ARG A 130 8.84 3.23 -2.55
CA ARG A 130 8.52 4.46 -1.81
C ARG A 130 9.63 4.92 -0.87
N VAL A 131 10.32 3.98 -0.23
CA VAL A 131 11.49 4.31 0.61
C VAL A 131 12.62 4.84 -0.25
N LEU A 132 12.86 4.28 -1.44
CA LEU A 132 13.86 4.81 -2.39
C LEU A 132 13.52 6.24 -2.81
N ASP A 133 12.27 6.51 -3.15
CA ASP A 133 11.81 7.85 -3.54
C ASP A 133 12.01 8.83 -2.38
N LEU A 134 11.59 8.45 -1.16
CA LEU A 134 11.79 9.24 0.05
C LEU A 134 13.28 9.53 0.32
N LEU A 135 14.16 8.54 0.14
CA LEU A 135 15.59 8.74 0.31
C LEU A 135 16.16 9.70 -0.75
N SER A 136 15.64 9.66 -1.97
CA SER A 136 16.06 10.55 -3.06
C SER A 136 15.65 12.01 -2.87
N GLU A 137 14.53 12.23 -2.18
CA GLU A 137 14.03 13.56 -1.85
C GLU A 137 14.67 14.13 -0.59
N ALA A 138 14.86 13.30 0.44
CA ALA A 138 15.26 13.77 1.77
C ALA A 138 16.79 13.88 1.96
N TYR A 139 17.59 13.14 1.19
CA TYR A 139 19.04 13.08 1.38
C TYR A 139 19.82 13.51 0.14
N SER A 140 20.81 14.39 0.35
CA SER A 140 21.83 14.69 -0.67
C SER A 140 22.98 13.66 -0.65
N SER A 141 23.23 13.05 0.50
CA SER A 141 24.20 11.97 0.70
C SER A 141 23.73 11.10 1.87
N ILE A 142 23.85 9.78 1.74
CA ILE A 142 23.47 8.81 2.78
C ILE A 142 24.51 7.68 2.88
N ALA A 143 24.81 7.24 4.10
CA ALA A 143 25.68 6.09 4.32
C ALA A 143 25.02 4.80 3.81
N ILE A 144 25.80 3.91 3.18
CA ILE A 144 25.31 2.64 2.63
C ILE A 144 24.63 1.79 3.72
N ASP A 145 25.19 1.75 4.92
CA ASP A 145 24.65 0.97 6.05
C ASP A 145 23.22 1.42 6.40
N LYS A 146 22.99 2.74 6.46
CA LYS A 146 21.68 3.32 6.75
C LYS A 146 20.67 3.06 5.64
N ALA A 147 21.11 3.16 4.38
CA ALA A 147 20.26 2.86 3.23
C ALA A 147 19.87 1.37 3.20
N ALA A 148 20.83 0.48 3.46
CA ALA A 148 20.62 -0.97 3.55
C ALA A 148 19.61 -1.33 4.64
N GLN A 149 19.76 -0.75 5.84
CA GLN A 149 18.81 -0.95 6.95
C GLN A 149 17.39 -0.52 6.57
N ARG A 150 17.23 0.62 5.88
CA ARG A 150 15.91 1.14 5.50
C ARG A 150 15.23 0.35 4.38
N LEU A 151 16.02 -0.27 3.50
CA LEU A 151 15.52 -1.05 2.36
C LEU A 151 15.41 -2.55 2.67
N GLY A 152 15.99 -3.01 3.78
CA GLY A 152 16.02 -4.41 4.17
C GLY A 152 16.76 -5.28 3.15
N LEU A 153 17.80 -4.74 2.53
CA LEU A 153 18.61 -5.44 1.52
C LEU A 153 20.07 -5.51 1.94
N PRO A 154 20.77 -6.61 1.61
CA PRO A 154 22.21 -6.67 1.81
C PRO A 154 22.92 -5.63 0.93
N GLN A 155 24.06 -5.15 1.40
CA GLN A 155 24.79 -4.05 0.76
C GLN A 155 25.16 -4.33 -0.70
N GLU A 156 25.53 -5.57 -0.99
CA GLU A 156 25.92 -6.03 -2.33
C GLU A 156 24.78 -5.89 -3.33
N GLN A 157 23.59 -6.35 -2.96
CA GLN A 157 22.39 -6.25 -3.79
C GLN A 157 21.92 -4.80 -3.89
N LEU A 158 22.05 -4.03 -2.81
CA LEU A 158 21.69 -2.63 -2.78
C LEU A 158 22.48 -1.81 -3.80
N ILE A 159 23.81 -1.99 -3.85
CA ILE A 159 24.67 -1.24 -4.78
C ILE A 159 24.25 -1.49 -6.23
N GLN A 160 23.91 -2.73 -6.59
CA GLN A 160 23.44 -3.05 -7.93
C GLN A 160 22.12 -2.34 -8.27
N VAL A 161 21.13 -2.41 -7.37
CA VAL A 161 19.82 -1.77 -7.55
C VAL A 161 19.96 -0.25 -7.68
N LEU A 162 20.78 0.37 -6.83
CA LEU A 162 20.97 1.82 -6.82
C LEU A 162 21.77 2.32 -8.02
N THR A 163 22.79 1.58 -8.45
CA THR A 163 23.57 1.91 -9.66
C THR A 163 22.68 1.88 -10.89
N ASN A 164 21.78 0.88 -11.00
CA ASN A 164 20.80 0.80 -12.07
C ASN A 164 19.82 1.99 -12.08
N ARG A 165 19.53 2.56 -10.90
CA ARG A 165 18.72 3.79 -10.77
C ARG A 165 19.54 5.08 -10.93
N GLY A 166 20.83 4.98 -11.25
CA GLY A 166 21.70 6.13 -11.52
C GLY A 166 22.16 6.87 -10.26
N TRP A 167 22.16 6.21 -9.10
CA TRP A 167 22.78 6.74 -7.90
C TRP A 167 24.30 6.57 -7.98
N VAL A 168 25.05 7.54 -7.45
CA VAL A 168 26.51 7.51 -7.49
C VAL A 168 27.04 7.03 -6.14
N LEU A 169 27.88 6.00 -6.18
CA LEU A 169 28.60 5.49 -5.01
C LEU A 169 29.95 6.20 -4.88
N ASP A 170 30.19 6.84 -3.75
CA ASP A 170 31.52 7.29 -3.36
C ASP A 170 32.19 6.22 -2.47
N ALA A 171 33.09 5.45 -3.10
CA ALA A 171 33.82 4.38 -2.43
C ALA A 171 34.78 4.87 -1.33
N ALA A 172 35.22 6.13 -1.37
CA ALA A 172 36.13 6.69 -0.36
C ALA A 172 35.40 6.99 0.95
N THR A 173 34.15 7.47 0.86
CA THR A 173 33.34 7.86 2.02
C THR A 173 32.28 6.81 2.41
N LYS A 174 32.11 5.75 1.60
CA LYS A 174 31.03 4.77 1.73
C LYS A 174 29.65 5.44 1.76
N THR A 175 29.49 6.49 0.96
CA THR A 175 28.22 7.22 0.82
C THR A 175 27.61 7.05 -0.57
N LEU A 176 26.30 7.08 -0.59
CA LEU A 176 25.48 7.06 -1.79
C LEU A 176 24.93 8.46 -2.00
N GLN A 177 25.01 8.96 -3.23
CA GLN A 177 24.35 10.19 -3.64
C GLN A 177 23.08 9.85 -4.39
N PRO A 178 21.91 10.07 -3.77
CA PRO A 178 20.65 9.86 -4.44
C PRO A 178 20.48 10.80 -5.63
N LYS A 179 19.96 10.27 -6.73
CA LYS A 179 19.54 11.12 -7.84
C LYS A 179 18.20 11.76 -7.49
N THR A 180 18.25 12.99 -6.99
CA THR A 180 17.03 13.75 -6.68
C THR A 180 16.22 13.98 -7.96
N HIS A 181 15.00 13.46 -8.00
CA HIS A 181 13.97 13.93 -8.93
C HIS A 181 13.43 15.23 -8.36
N LYS A 182 14.09 16.37 -8.62
CA LYS A 182 13.47 17.67 -8.36
C LYS A 182 12.28 17.75 -9.31
N THR A 183 11.09 17.43 -8.82
CA THR A 183 9.87 17.94 -9.44
C THR A 183 9.98 19.44 -9.26
N GLU A 184 10.37 20.15 -10.32
CA GLU A 184 10.26 21.59 -10.34
C GLU A 184 8.81 21.90 -10.00
N ILE A 185 8.58 22.52 -8.85
CA ILE A 185 7.29 23.11 -8.53
C ILE A 185 7.15 24.19 -9.60
N VAL A 186 6.48 23.87 -10.70
CA VAL A 186 6.05 24.86 -11.67
C VAL A 186 5.14 25.77 -10.88
N GLN A 187 5.67 26.90 -10.42
CA GLN A 187 4.87 27.99 -9.91
C GLN A 187 4.05 28.47 -11.11
N ASN A 188 2.92 27.81 -11.35
CA ASN A 188 1.92 28.23 -12.32
C ASN A 188 1.29 29.52 -11.75
N THR A 189 2.03 30.61 -11.88
CA THR A 189 1.53 31.98 -11.90
C THR A 189 0.79 32.20 -13.22
N SER A 190 -0.08 31.25 -13.60
CA SER A 190 -0.82 31.30 -14.84
C SER A 190 -2.03 32.21 -14.69
N PHE A 191 -2.38 32.85 -15.81
CA PHE A 191 -3.52 33.76 -15.98
C PHE A 191 -4.86 33.18 -15.46
N THR A 192 -4.96 31.85 -15.35
CA THR A 192 -6.08 31.12 -14.74
C THR A 192 -6.31 31.45 -13.26
N ASN A 193 -5.25 31.78 -12.50
CA ASN A 193 -5.38 32.22 -11.12
C ASN A 193 -5.93 33.66 -11.06
N PHE A 194 -5.56 34.51 -12.04
CA PHE A 194 -6.12 35.86 -12.18
C PHE A 194 -7.58 35.83 -12.60
N SER A 195 -7.97 34.98 -13.55
CA SER A 195 -9.38 34.86 -13.95
C SER A 195 -10.25 34.40 -12.77
N ARG A 196 -9.78 33.44 -11.97
CA ARG A 196 -10.47 33.01 -10.74
C ARG A 196 -10.61 34.11 -9.70
N LEU A 197 -9.59 34.93 -9.50
CA LEU A 197 -9.69 36.09 -8.60
C LEU A 197 -10.68 37.13 -9.14
N THR A 198 -10.71 37.33 -10.45
CA THR A 198 -11.65 38.27 -11.10
C THR A 198 -13.09 37.78 -10.95
N ASP A 199 -13.34 36.48 -11.14
CA ASP A 199 -14.66 35.87 -10.94
C ASP A 199 -15.12 35.98 -9.47
N LEU A 200 -14.22 35.78 -8.50
CA LEU A 200 -14.54 35.94 -7.08
C LEU A 200 -14.90 37.38 -6.70
N VAL A 201 -14.21 38.37 -7.28
CA VAL A 201 -14.53 39.79 -7.06
C VAL A 201 -15.90 40.13 -7.64
N ILE A 202 -16.19 39.68 -8.86
CA ILE A 202 -17.52 39.86 -9.49
C ILE A 202 -18.63 39.24 -8.64
N GLN A 203 -18.36 38.09 -8.02
CA GLN A 203 -19.33 37.37 -7.21
C GLN A 203 -19.62 38.07 -5.87
N LEU A 204 -18.63 38.74 -5.29
CA LEU A 204 -18.78 39.55 -4.07
C LEU A 204 -19.42 40.92 -4.31
N GLU A 205 -19.26 41.48 -5.50
CA GLU A 205 -19.87 42.77 -5.87
C GLU A 205 -21.39 42.65 -6.12
N LYS A 206 -21.87 41.44 -6.44
CA LYS A 206 -23.29 41.15 -6.70
C LYS A 206 -24.11 40.79 -5.46
N SER A 207 -23.49 40.70 -4.27
CA SER A 207 -24.18 40.48 -2.98
C SER A 207 -24.34 41.77 -2.20
#